data_AF-A0A353QAT3-F1
#
_entry.id   AF-A0A353QAT3-F1
#
_cell.length_a   1.000
_cell.length_b   1.000
_cell.length_c   1.000
_cell.angle_alpha   90.00
_cell.angle_beta   90.00
_cell.angle_gamma   90.00
#
_symmetry.space_group_name_H-M   'P 1'
#
loop_
_entity.id
_entity.type
_entity.pdbx_description
1 polymer ?
#
loop_
_entity_poly.entity_id
_entity_poly.type
_entity_poly.pdbx_seq_one_letter_code
_entity_poly.pdbx_strand_id
1 'polypeptide(L)' 'MGEILMKHGERGKLAKMFGVSEVTVRSALKERTRSELSQRIRKAALARGGVEDGGIENGVAKD' A
#
# COMPACT_ATOMS: atom_id res chain seq x y z
N MET A 1 -4.46 9.86 7.52
CA MET A 1 -3.11 9.27 7.32
C MET A 1 -3.37 7.79 7.10
N GLY A 2 -3.55 7.39 5.84
CA GLY A 2 -4.04 6.06 5.50
C GLY A 2 -2.89 5.06 5.57
N GLU A 3 -2.88 4.20 6.59
CA GLU A 3 -1.97 3.05 6.63
C GLU A 3 -2.66 1.83 6.02
N ILE A 4 -2.01 1.17 5.08
CA ILE A 4 -2.50 -0.13 4.59
C ILE A 4 -1.90 -1.25 5.45
N LEU A 5 -2.77 -1.91 6.19
CA LEU A 5 -2.45 -3.09 6.99
C LEU A 5 -2.53 -4.35 6.13
N MET A 6 -1.56 -5.25 6.30
CA MET A 6 -1.48 -6.50 5.56
C MET A 6 -1.14 -7.66 6.48
N LYS A 7 -1.50 -8.89 6.08
CA LYS A 7 -1.10 -10.11 6.78
C LYS A 7 0.43 -10.23 6.86
N HIS A 8 0.90 -10.87 7.92
CA HIS A 8 2.33 -11.16 8.11
C HIS A 8 2.90 -11.90 6.88
N GLY A 9 4.07 -11.46 6.40
CA GLY A 9 4.73 -12.02 5.21
C GLY A 9 4.28 -11.46 3.86
N GLU A 10 3.11 -10.81 3.73
CA GLU A 10 2.68 -10.24 2.43
C GLU A 10 3.58 -9.07 1.98
N ARG A 11 4.12 -8.31 2.94
CA ARG A 11 5.09 -7.22 2.65
C ARG A 11 6.32 -7.73 1.91
N GLY A 12 6.86 -8.88 2.31
CA GLY A 12 8.00 -9.51 1.65
C GLY A 12 7.66 -10.02 0.25
N LYS A 13 6.43 -10.50 0.03
CA LYS A 13 5.96 -10.91 -1.31
C LYS A 13 5.81 -9.69 -2.24
N LEU A 14 5.28 -8.58 -1.73
CA LEU A 14 5.23 -7.29 -2.44
C LEU A 14 6.63 -6.79 -2.78
N ALA A 15 7.56 -6.83 -1.82
CA ALA A 15 8.94 -6.42 -2.04
C ALA A 15 9.58 -7.20 -3.20
N LYS A 16 9.42 -8.54 -3.21
CA LYS A 16 9.89 -9.40 -4.29
C LYS A 16 9.20 -9.11 -5.63
N MET A 17 7.88 -8.91 -5.62
CA MET A 17 7.09 -8.61 -6.83
C MET A 17 7.54 -7.31 -7.51
N PHE A 18 7.83 -6.27 -6.72
CA PHE A 18 8.25 -4.97 -7.23
C PHE A 18 9.77 -4.83 -7.36
N GLY A 19 10.56 -5.83 -6.95
CA GLY A 19 12.02 -5.76 -6.96
C GLY A 19 12.59 -4.68 -6.03
N VAL A 20 11.91 -4.38 -4.92
CA VAL A 20 12.28 -3.31 -3.98
C VAL A 20 12.55 -3.87 -2.58
N SER A 21 13.12 -3.03 -1.70
CA SER A 21 13.29 -3.39 -0.28
C SER A 21 11.96 -3.42 0.47
N GLU A 22 11.87 -4.22 1.54
CA GLU A 22 10.70 -4.21 2.43
C GLU A 22 10.48 -2.83 3.10
N VAL A 23 11.55 -2.04 3.28
CA VAL A 23 11.47 -0.67 3.82
C VAL A 23 10.77 0.27 2.82
N THR A 24 11.01 0.09 1.53
CA THR A 24 10.30 0.83 0.45
C THR A 24 8.81 0.49 0.48
N VAL A 25 8.46 -0.79 0.57
CA VAL A 25 7.06 -1.23 0.70
C VAL A 25 6.43 -0.64 1.95
N ARG A 26 7.08 -0.75 3.12
CA ARG A 26 6.59 -0.16 4.38
C ARG A 26 6.34 1.34 4.26
N SER A 27 7.24 2.06 3.59
CA SER A 27 7.12 3.50 3.40
C SER A 27 5.93 3.85 2.49
N ALA A 28 5.70 3.07 1.44
CA ALA A 28 4.55 3.21 0.56
C ALA A 28 3.22 2.89 1.27
N LEU A 29 3.17 1.81 2.05
CA LEU A 29 1.96 1.41 2.80
C LEU A 29 1.58 2.42 3.90
N LYS A 30 2.58 3.07 4.51
CA LYS A 30 2.39 4.15 5.49
C LYS A 30 2.23 5.53 4.84
N GLU A 31 2.12 5.59 3.52
CA GLU A 31 1.93 6.82 2.76
C GLU A 31 3.02 7.90 3.02
N ARG A 32 4.22 7.48 3.42
CA ARG A 32 5.35 8.40 3.71
C ARG A 32 5.89 9.07 2.45
N THR A 33 5.63 8.48 1.28
CA THR A 33 6.08 8.96 -0.02
C THR A 33 4.94 8.85 -1.04
N ARG A 34 4.81 9.85 -1.91
CA ARG A 34 3.73 9.95 -2.91
C ARG A 34 4.18 9.65 -4.35
N SER A 35 5.30 8.92 -4.50
CA SER A 35 5.80 8.56 -5.82
C SER A 35 4.85 7.60 -6.54
N GLU A 36 4.92 7.57 -7.88
CA GLU A 36 4.20 6.62 -8.73
C GLU A 36 4.39 5.17 -8.27
N LEU A 37 5.62 4.80 -7.88
CA LEU A 37 5.94 3.47 -7.35
C LEU A 37 5.16 3.19 -6.05
N SER A 38 5.13 4.15 -5.12
CA SER A 38 4.40 4.00 -3.85
C SER A 38 2.90 3.81 -4.10
N GLN A 39 2.31 4.57 -5.03
CA GLN A 39 0.91 4.42 -5.40
C GLN A 39 0.61 3.02 -6.00
N ARG A 40 1.50 2.50 -6.85
CA ARG A 40 1.38 1.14 -7.40
C ARG A 40 1.47 0.08 -6.31
N ILE A 41 2.38 0.23 -5.36
CA ILE A 41 2.51 -0.66 -4.20
C ILE A 41 1.23 -0.65 -3.36
N ARG A 42 0.64 0.53 -3.10
CA ARG A 42 -0.63 0.67 -2.37
C ARG A 42 -1.78 -0.05 -3.09
N LYS A 43 -1.94 0.17 -4.40
CA LYS A 43 -2.96 -0.52 -5.22
C LYS A 43 -2.79 -2.04 -5.18
N ALA A 44 -1.57 -2.53 -5.32
CA ALA A 44 -1.28 -3.96 -5.24
C ALA A 44 -1.53 -4.53 -3.84
N ALA A 45 -1.26 -3.77 -2.78
CA ALA A 45 -1.56 -4.20 -1.41
C ALA A 45 -3.06 -4.37 -1.18
N LEU A 46 -3.88 -3.41 -1.62
CA LEU A 46 -5.35 -3.50 -1.53
C LEU A 46 -5.90 -4.69 -2.32
N ALA A 47 -5.43 -4.89 -3.56
CA ALA A 47 -5.85 -6.02 -4.40
C ALA A 47 -5.51 -7.40 -3.80
N ARG A 48 -4.54 -7.46 -2.88
CA ARG A 48 -4.10 -8.69 -2.19
C ARG A 48 -4.78 -8.88 -0.83
N GLY A 49 -5.82 -8.10 -0.53
CA GLY A 49 -6.55 -8.15 0.74
C GLY A 49 -5.91 -7.33 1.85
N GLY A 50 -5.05 -6.37 1.52
CA GLY A 50 -4.67 -5.32 2.44
C GLY A 50 -5.87 -4.42 2.76
N VAL A 51 -5.96 -3.97 4.00
CA VAL A 51 -7.04 -3.11 4.49
C VAL A 51 -6.47 -1.73 4.74
N GLU A 52 -7.06 -0.72 4.12
CA GLU A 52 -6.73 0.67 4.42
C GLU A 52 -7.35 1.03 5.78
N ASP A 53 -6.50 1.23 6.78
CA ASP A 53 -6.88 1.82 8.06
C ASP A 53 -7.09 3.32 7.82
N GLY A 54 -8.24 3.61 7.22
CA GLY A 54 -8.69 4.96 6.95
C GLY A 54 -9.26 5.55 8.23
N GLY A 55 -8.61 6.57 8.77
CA GLY A 55 -9.39 7.72 9.21
C GLY A 55 -10.09 8.29 7.98
N ILE A 56 -11.31 7.79 7.69
CA ILE A 56 -12.26 8.12 6.60
C ILE A 56 -11.73 9.15 5.58
N GLU A 57 -11.39 8.70 4.37
CA GLU A 57 -11.37 9.58 3.19
C GLU A 57 -12.50 9.16 2.24
N ASN A 58 -13.63 9.86 2.38
CA ASN A 58 -14.68 9.90 1.38
C ASN A 58 -14.10 10.52 0.10
N GLY A 59 -14.10 9.78 -1.01
CA GLY A 59 -13.90 10.42 -2.30
C GLY A 59 -13.35 9.53 -3.40
N VAL A 60 -14.21 8.68 -3.97
CA VAL A 60 -14.26 8.53 -5.44
C VAL A 60 -15.72 8.32 -5.82
N ALA A 61 -16.36 9.39 -6.30
CA ALA A 61 -17.46 9.27 -7.23
C ALA A 61 -16.95 8.54 -8.47
N LYS A 62 -17.67 7.50 -8.91
CA LYS A 62 -17.57 7.00 -10.27
C LYS A 62 -18.99 6.86 -10.81
N ASP A 63 -19.32 7.86 -11.63
CA ASP A 63 -20.28 7.97 -12.72
C ASP A 63 -21.60 7.18 -12.62
#